data_AF-A0A075GXR5-F1
#
_entry.id   AF-A0A075GXR5-F1
#
_cell.length_a   1.000
_cell.length_b   1.000
_cell.length_c   1.000
_cell.angle_alpha   90.00
_cell.angle_beta   90.00
_cell.angle_gamma   90.00
#
_symmetry.space_group_name_H-M   'P 1'
#
loop_
_entity.id
_entity.type
_entity.pdbx_description
1 polymer ?
#
loop_
_entity_poly.entity_id
_entity_poly.type
_entity_poly.pdbx_seq_one_letter_code
_entity_poly.pdbx_strand_id
1 'polypeptide(L)'
;MSHSLFGTVGGVRKFANGDIEVDFYHEDEITKFRYSSDSSRLGNFPKELTETLASTLATDVCIEIFFGDDGNPTHIELEECDDDEDDSDDEEFAEED
;
A
#
# COMPACT_ATOMS: atom_id res chain seq x y z
N MET A 1 -20.41 4.89 -11.82
CA MET A 1 -20.52 4.17 -10.52
C MET A 1 -19.12 4.17 -9.97
N SER A 2 -18.87 4.99 -8.95
CA SER A 2 -17.62 4.97 -8.20
C SER A 2 -17.56 3.71 -7.35
N HIS A 3 -16.36 3.13 -7.24
CA HIS A 3 -16.07 1.99 -6.38
C HIS A 3 -14.74 2.24 -5.68
N SER A 4 -14.53 1.59 -4.53
CA SER A 4 -13.26 1.60 -3.80
C SER A 4 -12.72 0.17 -3.69
N LEU A 5 -11.40 0.08 -3.56
CA LEU A 5 -10.68 -1.16 -3.27
C LEU A 5 -9.88 -0.94 -1.99
N PHE A 6 -10.16 -1.77 -0.98
CA PHE A 6 -9.46 -1.76 0.31
C PHE A 6 -8.48 -2.94 0.36
N GLY A 7 -7.25 -2.71 0.79
CA GLY A 7 -6.24 -3.75 0.86
C GLY A 7 -4.91 -3.29 1.43
N THR A 8 -3.94 -4.19 1.44
CA THR A 8 -2.62 -3.95 2.06
C THR A 8 -1.58 -3.67 1.00
N VAL A 9 -0.69 -2.70 1.24
CA VAL A 9 0.49 -2.54 0.40
C VAL A 9 1.61 -3.43 0.93
N GLY A 10 1.91 -4.51 0.22
CA GLY A 10 3.01 -5.38 0.63
C GLY A 10 4.38 -4.95 0.10
N GLY A 11 4.45 -3.88 -0.68
CA GLY A 11 5.75 -3.28 -1.02
C GLY A 11 5.68 -2.11 -1.98
N VAL A 12 6.58 -1.14 -1.77
CA VAL A 12 6.80 -0.03 -2.69
C VAL A 12 8.26 -0.02 -3.16
N ARG A 13 8.45 0.02 -4.47
CA ARG A 13 9.78 0.05 -5.10
C ARG A 13 9.93 1.34 -5.89
N LYS A 14 10.86 2.20 -5.46
CA LYS A 14 11.26 3.40 -6.19
C LYS A 14 12.55 3.14 -6.97
N PHE A 15 12.49 3.34 -8.28
CA PHE A 15 13.62 3.12 -9.16
C PHE A 15 14.37 4.43 -9.43
N ALA A 16 15.68 4.33 -9.71
CA ALA A 16 16.53 5.50 -9.97
C ALA A 16 16.10 6.31 -11.21
N ASN A 17 15.35 5.69 -12.12
CA ASN A 17 14.80 6.33 -13.30
C ASN A 17 13.55 7.19 -13.02
N GLY A 18 13.02 7.17 -11.79
CA GLY A 18 11.81 7.90 -11.40
C GLY A 18 10.53 7.05 -11.40
N ASP A 19 10.60 5.79 -11.81
CA ASP A 19 9.46 4.88 -11.76
C ASP A 19 9.18 4.45 -10.31
N ILE A 20 7.91 4.17 -10.04
CA ILE A 20 7.46 3.64 -8.77
C ILE A 20 6.51 2.47 -9.03
N GLU A 21 6.75 1.35 -8.37
CA GLU A 21 5.87 0.19 -8.36
C GLU A 21 5.34 -0.06 -6.96
N VAL A 22 4.07 -0.43 -6.87
CA VAL A 22 3.36 -0.75 -5.64
C VAL A 22 2.69 -2.12 -5.83
N ASP A 23 2.98 -3.04 -4.92
CA ASP A 23 2.28 -4.32 -4.83
C ASP A 23 1.12 -4.17 -3.84
N PHE A 24 -0.11 -4.30 -4.33
CA PHE A 24 -1.33 -4.17 -3.55
C PHE A 24 -2.03 -5.52 -3.43
N TYR A 25 -2.30 -5.95 -2.20
CA TYR A 25 -2.95 -7.21 -1.86
C TYR A 25 -4.41 -6.95 -1.54
N HIS A 26 -5.32 -7.60 -2.27
CA HIS A 26 -6.77 -7.51 -2.07
C HIS A 26 -7.43 -8.84 -2.44
N GLU A 27 -8.29 -9.37 -1.56
CA GLU A 27 -9.03 -10.62 -1.78
C GLU A 27 -8.16 -11.78 -2.31
N ASP A 28 -6.99 -12.00 -1.69
CA ASP A 28 -5.98 -13.00 -2.07
C ASP A 28 -5.32 -12.80 -3.47
N GLU A 29 -5.58 -11.68 -4.13
CA GLU A 29 -4.96 -11.28 -5.39
C GLU A 29 -3.94 -10.15 -5.21
N ILE A 30 -2.85 -10.20 -5.99
CA ILE A 30 -1.83 -9.15 -6.02
C ILE A 30 -2.01 -8.32 -7.29
N THR A 31 -2.37 -7.05 -7.10
CA THR A 31 -2.40 -6.05 -8.17
C THR A 31 -1.14 -5.20 -8.14
N LYS A 32 -0.51 -5.04 -9.30
CA LYS A 32 0.67 -4.17 -9.44
C LYS A 32 0.28 -2.82 -10.01
N PHE A 33 0.42 -1.79 -9.18
CA PHE A 33 0.28 -0.41 -9.59
C PHE A 33 1.65 0.16 -9.96
N ARG A 34 1.71 0.87 -11.08
CA ARG A 34 2.94 1.44 -11.61
C ARG A 34 2.74 2.86 -12.06
N TYR A 35 3.59 3.72 -11.55
CA TYR A 35 3.89 5.02 -12.14
C TYR A 35 5.21 4.95 -12.91
N SER A 36 5.24 5.58 -14.08
CA SER A 36 6.44 5.76 -14.89
C SER A 36 6.65 7.24 -15.15
N SER A 37 7.87 7.73 -14.95
CA SER A 37 8.24 9.09 -15.33
C SER A 37 8.49 9.23 -16.83
N ASP A 38 8.64 8.12 -17.55
CA ASP A 38 8.67 8.06 -19.01
C ASP A 38 7.25 7.96 -19.56
N SER A 39 6.81 9.01 -20.26
CA SER A 39 5.46 9.11 -20.86
C SER A 39 5.21 8.12 -21.98
N SER A 40 6.24 7.46 -22.50
CA SER A 40 6.12 6.39 -23.50
C SER A 40 5.75 5.03 -22.90
N ARG A 41 5.86 4.89 -21.57
CA ARG A 41 5.57 3.64 -20.84
C ARG A 41 4.22 3.77 -20.15
N LEU A 42 3.39 2.74 -20.29
CA LEU A 42 2.06 2.68 -19.65
C LEU A 42 2.21 2.62 -18.12
N GLY A 43 1.83 3.69 -17.43
CA GLY A 43 1.49 3.67 -16.02
C GLY A 43 -0.02 3.45 -15.85
N ASN A 44 -0.41 2.71 -14.82
CA ASN A 44 -1.81 2.48 -14.44
C ASN A 44 -2.16 3.13 -13.10
N PHE A 45 -1.25 3.93 -12.53
CA PHE A 45 -1.45 4.59 -11.25
C PHE A 45 -0.98 6.05 -11.28
N PRO A 46 -1.75 6.99 -10.71
CA PRO A 46 -1.39 8.40 -10.67
C PRO A 46 -0.10 8.66 -9.90
N LYS A 47 0.72 9.58 -10.42
CA LYS A 47 1.99 9.97 -9.81
C LYS A 47 1.84 10.35 -8.34
N GLU A 48 0.93 11.27 -8.03
CA GLU A 48 0.78 11.83 -6.68
C GLU A 48 0.42 10.76 -5.66
N LEU A 49 -0.45 9.81 -6.01
CA LEU A 49 -0.82 8.69 -5.15
C LEU A 49 0.36 7.74 -4.95
N THR A 50 1.08 7.42 -6.03
CA THR A 50 2.26 6.54 -5.93
C THR A 50 3.41 7.16 -5.12
N GLU A 51 3.63 8.46 -5.26
CA GLU A 51 4.62 9.21 -4.48
C GLU A 51 4.23 9.28 -3.00
N THR A 52 2.94 9.49 -2.70
CA THR A 52 2.40 9.47 -1.34
C THR A 52 2.65 8.12 -0.69
N LEU A 53 2.28 7.02 -1.35
CA LEU A 53 2.55 5.66 -0.89
C LEU A 53 4.04 5.41 -0.65
N ALA A 54 4.90 5.79 -1.61
CA ALA A 54 6.35 5.64 -1.46
C ALA A 54 6.95 6.47 -0.31
N SER A 55 6.32 7.58 0.06
CA SER A 55 6.77 8.42 1.18
C SER A 55 6.23 7.97 2.54
N THR A 56 5.06 7.32 2.58
CA THR A 56 4.37 6.94 3.81
C THR A 56 4.71 5.52 4.27
N LEU A 57 4.92 4.58 3.35
CA LEU A 57 5.06 3.14 3.65
C LEU A 57 6.46 2.73 4.17
N ALA A 58 7.02 3.52 5.09
CA ALA A 58 8.11 3.06 5.94
C ALA A 58 7.62 2.14 7.09
N THR A 59 6.30 1.90 7.17
CA THR A 59 5.59 1.11 8.19
C THR A 59 4.46 0.29 7.53
N ASP A 60 4.00 -0.78 8.19
CA ASP A 60 2.85 -1.60 7.75
C ASP A 60 1.55 -0.78 7.81
N VAL A 61 1.09 -0.32 6.65
CA VAL A 61 -0.07 0.58 6.52
C VAL A 61 -1.03 0.01 5.47
N CYS A 62 -2.31 0.00 5.83
CA CYS A 62 -3.43 -0.40 4.98
C CYS A 62 -3.88 0.81 4.17
N ILE A 63 -4.30 0.58 2.92
CA ILE A 63 -4.71 1.68 2.04
C ILE A 63 -6.08 1.39 1.43
N GLU A 64 -6.91 2.43 1.35
CA GLU A 64 -8.12 2.42 0.54
C GLU A 64 -7.93 3.28 -0.70
N ILE A 65 -8.14 2.69 -1.88
CA ILE A 65 -8.00 3.38 -3.16
C ILE A 65 -9.40 3.64 -3.74
N PHE A 66 -9.68 4.92 -4.02
CA PHE A 66 -10.95 5.36 -4.60
C PHE A 66 -10.82 5.57 -6.11
N PHE A 67 -11.80 5.08 -6.87
CA PHE A 67 -11.82 5.19 -8.33
C PHE A 67 -12.94 6.11 -8.81
N GLY A 68 -12.61 6.92 -9.81
CA GLY A 68 -13.57 7.76 -10.53
C GLY A 68 -14.47 6.97 -11.48
N ASP A 69 -15.45 7.65 -12.08
CA ASP A 69 -16.38 7.03 -13.04
C ASP A 69 -15.71 6.53 -14.32
N ASP A 70 -14.50 7.00 -14.62
CA ASP A 70 -13.64 6.56 -15.72
C ASP A 70 -12.79 5.33 -15.38
N GLY A 71 -12.89 4.82 -14.16
CA GLY A 71 -12.11 3.69 -13.67
C GLY A 71 -10.67 4.06 -13.30
N ASN A 72 -10.31 5.34 -13.29
CA ASN A 72 -8.99 5.79 -12.86
C ASN A 72 -8.97 6.06 -11.34
N PRO A 73 -7.86 5.76 -10.65
CA PRO A 73 -7.70 6.14 -9.24
C PRO A 73 -7.70 7.66 -9.07
N THR A 74 -8.41 8.16 -8.06
CA THR A 74 -8.56 9.61 -7.81
C THR A 74 -7.99 10.03 -6.46
N HIS A 75 -8.16 9.21 -5.43
CA HIS A 75 -7.70 9.49 -4.06
C HIS A 75 -7.33 8.20 -3.33
N ILE A 76 -6.50 8.32 -2.29
CA ILE A 76 -6.17 7.24 -1.36
C ILE A 76 -6.35 7.70 0.07
N GLU A 77 -6.91 6.84 0.90
CA GLU A 77 -6.91 6.99 2.36
C GLU A 77 -5.96 5.96 2.97
N LEU A 78 -5.31 6.35 4.07
CA LEU A 78 -4.31 5.57 4.77
C LEU A 78 -4.86 5.23 6.15
N GLU A 79 -4.82 3.96 6.51
CA GLU A 79 -5.21 3.45 7.82
C GLU A 79 -4.06 2.60 8.37
N GLU A 80 -3.75 2.74 9.66
CA GLU A 80 -2.82 1.80 10.31
C GLU A 80 -3.51 0.43 10.24
N CYS A 81 -2.88 -0.56 9.60
CA CYS A 81 -3.41 -1.92 9.69
C CYS A 81 -3.42 -2.26 11.18
N ASP A 82 -4.55 -2.70 11.75
CA ASP A 82 -4.54 -3.26 13.10
C ASP A 82 -3.52 -4.39 13.08
N ASP A 83 -2.41 -4.16 13.77
CA ASP A 83 -1.38 -5.14 13.99
C ASP A 83 -1.98 -6.11 15.01
N ASP A 84 -2.77 -7.07 14.55
CA ASP A 84 -3.18 -8.25 15.32
C ASP A 84 -1.92 -9.13 15.60
N GLU A 85 -0.79 -8.53 15.96
CA GLU A 85 0.25 -9.17 16.75
C GLU A 85 -0.29 -9.28 18.18
N ASP A 86 -1.18 -10.26 18.36
CA ASP A 86 -1.53 -10.83 19.66
C ASP A 86 -0.23 -11.06 20.44
N ASP A 87 -0.05 -10.21 21.44
CA ASP A 87 1.00 -10.15 22.45
C ASP A 87 1.55 -11.56 22.73
N SER A 88 2.71 -11.86 22.15
CA SER A 88 3.52 -12.99 22.59
C SER A 88 4.13 -12.61 23.95
N ASP A 89 3.30 -12.65 25.00
CA ASP A 89 3.69 -12.55 26.42
C ASP A 89 4.57 -13.77 26.77
N ASP A 90 5.81 -13.75 26.27
CA ASP A 90 6.90 -14.65 26.64
C ASP A 90 7.65 -14.02 27.82
N GLU A 91 7.02 -13.96 28.99
CA GLU A 91 7.69 -13.69 30.27
C GLU A 91 7.81 -14.99 31.10
N GLU A 92 8.68 -15.90 30.64
CA GLU A 92 9.37 -16.81 31.55
C GLU A 92 10.45 -16.00 32.30
N PHE A 93 10.37 -15.87 33.64
CA PHE A 93 11.45 -16.13 34.62
C PHE A 93 11.15 -15.56 36.03
N ALA A 94 10.90 -16.49 36.97
CA ALA A 94 11.36 -16.60 38.38
C ALA A 94 11.14 -15.46 39.43
N GLU A 95 10.45 -15.74 40.56
CA GLU A 95 11.05 -16.15 41.86
C GLU A 95 10.05 -16.31 43.04
N GLU A 96 10.36 -17.32 43.88
CA GLU A 96 10.12 -17.55 45.34
C GLU A 96 8.70 -17.54 45.99
N ASP A 97 8.25 -18.73 46.46
CA ASP A 97 8.20 -19.13 47.90
C ASP A 97 8.17 -20.67 48.07
#